data_AF-A0AAU4RG80-F1
#
_entry.id   AF-A0AAU4RG80-F1
#
_cell.length_a   1.000
_cell.length_b   1.000
_cell.length_c   1.000
_cell.angle_alpha   90.00
_cell.angle_beta   90.00
_cell.angle_gamma   90.00
#
_symmetry.space_group_name_H-M   'P 1'
#
loop_
_entity.id
_entity.type
_entity.pdbx_description
1 polymer ?
#
loop_
_entity_poly.entity_id
_entity_poly.type
_entity_poly.pdbx_seq_one_letter_code
_entity_poly.pdbx_strand_id
1 'polypeptide(L)'
;MHAHDSAEVAEHGRRRIPVPQHGQPSAPTLDPTRGPMTPAAVLGLQRAAGNSAVSQVVQRMDTGGNVQDMLTTEHWDGGSRSGKLAKAAKNALKLGKGKKGKGSSKSKARSLDEVLSSVIPGLLESLADSSGDQLVLFRTMPREEADEILAWQTGKKKASDDWMESIPETGPGLAFNNDATVGEIPVKGHMGDEGQARHYYDKGTDEAREAKAVLKFVLKPGAHDLLFSPQYMALASQGEGLDAIRNNKKFEGQQFPTAADGEGNLPGYIGVKSEKHGPFSLLAKSKPSQVLFQTFVAEVVDVST
;
A
#
# COMPACT_ATOMS: atom_id res chain seq x y z
N MET A 1 -33.91 61.45 -25.44
CA MET A 1 -34.06 60.78 -26.74
C MET A 1 -33.44 61.65 -27.81
N HIS A 2 -32.22 61.34 -28.27
CA HIS A 2 -31.75 61.51 -29.65
C HIS A 2 -30.34 60.93 -29.75
N ALA A 3 -30.17 60.17 -30.82
CA ALA A 3 -28.99 59.39 -31.18
C ALA A 3 -27.98 60.23 -31.97
N HIS A 4 -26.79 59.64 -32.17
CA HIS A 4 -25.84 59.74 -33.30
C HIS A 4 -24.42 59.58 -32.70
N ASP A 5 -23.70 58.46 -32.87
CA ASP A 5 -23.19 57.76 -34.06
C ASP A 5 -21.81 58.27 -34.52
N SER A 6 -20.88 57.30 -34.62
CA SER A 6 -19.65 57.21 -35.42
C SER A 6 -18.47 58.20 -35.25
N ALA A 7 -17.27 57.65 -34.97
CA ALA A 7 -16.17 57.47 -35.96
C ALA A 7 -14.76 57.36 -35.32
N GLU A 8 -14.12 56.22 -35.57
CA GLU A 8 -12.80 55.98 -36.19
C GLU A 8 -11.52 56.81 -35.87
N VAL A 9 -10.39 56.09 -35.99
CA VAL A 9 -8.98 56.46 -36.31
C VAL A 9 -7.99 56.59 -35.13
N ALA A 10 -7.04 55.65 -35.04
CA ALA A 10 -5.61 55.90 -35.32
C ALA A 10 -4.69 54.77 -34.79
N GLU A 11 -4.17 54.01 -35.74
CA GLU A 11 -2.91 53.27 -35.72
C GLU A 11 -1.75 54.13 -35.19
N HIS A 12 -0.79 53.58 -34.41
CA HIS A 12 0.64 53.99 -34.42
C HIS A 12 1.54 53.01 -33.62
N GLY A 13 2.63 52.57 -34.26
CA GLY A 13 3.95 52.60 -33.60
C GLY A 13 4.53 51.31 -33.04
N ARG A 14 5.16 50.50 -33.91
CA ARG A 14 6.16 49.48 -33.55
C ARG A 14 7.40 50.12 -32.88
N ARG A 15 7.96 49.48 -31.85
CA ARG A 15 9.42 49.51 -31.58
C ARG A 15 9.90 48.11 -31.19
N ARG A 16 10.67 47.48 -32.09
CA ARG A 16 11.50 46.30 -31.81
C ARG A 16 12.84 46.78 -31.28
N ILE A 17 13.27 46.22 -30.16
CA ILE A 17 14.58 46.45 -29.53
C ILE A 17 15.59 45.44 -30.12
N PRO A 18 16.80 45.86 -30.52
CA PRO A 18 17.83 44.94 -31.00
C PRO A 18 18.60 44.29 -29.84
N VAL A 19 18.91 43.00 -30.01
CA VAL A 19 19.75 42.18 -29.12
C VAL A 19 21.21 42.30 -29.57
N PRO A 20 22.16 42.67 -28.69
CA PRO A 20 23.59 42.60 -29.00
C PRO A 20 24.17 41.21 -28.70
N GLN A 21 24.91 40.65 -29.67
CA GLN A 21 25.80 39.51 -29.53
C GLN A 21 27.23 39.99 -29.23
N HIS A 22 27.77 39.60 -28.08
CA HIS A 22 29.21 39.52 -27.74
C HIS A 22 29.28 38.65 -26.47
N GLY A 23 30.18 37.73 -26.22
CA GLY A 23 31.37 37.18 -26.87
C GLY A 23 31.89 36.14 -25.86
N GLN A 24 32.39 34.99 -26.32
CA GLN A 24 32.96 33.97 -25.43
C GLN A 24 34.31 34.43 -24.86
N PRO A 25 34.56 34.28 -23.55
CA PRO A 25 35.91 34.23 -23.02
C PRO A 25 36.35 32.80 -22.66
N SER A 26 37.60 32.54 -23.01
CA SER A 26 38.37 31.31 -22.90
C SER A 26 38.53 30.77 -21.48
N ALA A 27 38.77 29.45 -21.40
CA ALA A 27 39.04 28.70 -20.17
C ALA A 27 40.33 29.16 -19.44
N PRO A 28 40.34 29.16 -18.10
CA PRO A 28 41.55 29.41 -17.31
C PRO A 28 42.39 28.15 -17.12
N THR A 29 43.69 28.30 -17.41
CA THR A 29 44.80 27.40 -17.11
C THR A 29 44.97 27.20 -15.60
N LEU A 30 45.08 25.94 -15.14
CA LEU A 30 45.35 25.58 -13.74
C LEU A 30 46.86 25.60 -13.45
N ASP A 31 47.27 26.37 -12.44
CA ASP A 31 48.59 26.38 -11.83
C ASP A 31 48.61 25.40 -10.63
N PRO A 32 49.48 24.37 -10.61
CA PRO A 32 49.56 23.38 -9.56
C PRO A 32 50.60 23.76 -8.51
N THR A 33 50.38 24.84 -7.74
CA THR A 33 51.23 25.13 -6.58
C THR A 33 50.46 25.78 -5.43
N ARG A 34 49.78 24.97 -4.59
CA ARG A 34 49.49 25.34 -3.18
C ARG A 34 49.16 24.10 -2.33
N GLY A 35 49.92 23.96 -1.25
CA GLY A 35 49.86 22.87 -0.27
C GLY A 35 48.70 22.97 0.73
N PRO A 36 48.69 22.09 1.76
CA PRO A 36 47.48 21.68 2.48
C PRO A 36 47.12 22.63 3.64
N MET A 37 45.83 22.83 3.89
CA MET A 37 45.33 23.37 5.16
C MET A 37 44.66 22.27 6.00
N THR A 38 44.93 22.38 7.30
CA THR A 38 44.69 21.45 8.42
C THR A 38 43.30 21.60 9.07
N PRO A 39 42.94 20.70 10.02
CA PRO A 39 41.57 20.44 10.46
C PRO A 39 41.21 21.23 11.74
N ALA A 40 39.98 21.73 11.80
CA ALA A 40 39.14 21.93 13.00
C ALA A 40 38.12 23.03 12.75
N ALA A 41 36.83 22.64 12.67
CA ALA A 41 35.66 23.38 13.16
C ALA A 41 34.44 22.95 12.36
N VAL A 42 33.62 22.05 12.91
CA VAL A 42 32.18 22.31 13.13
C VAL A 42 31.74 21.38 14.26
N LEU A 43 31.51 21.98 15.43
CA LEU A 43 30.70 21.44 16.51
C LEU A 43 29.25 21.29 16.01
N GLY A 44 28.66 20.11 16.19
CA GLY A 44 27.24 19.84 16.00
C GLY A 44 26.70 18.97 17.13
N LEU A 45 26.28 19.65 18.20
CA LEU A 45 25.80 19.13 19.47
C LEU A 45 24.50 18.31 19.33
N GLN A 46 24.54 17.12 19.95
CA GLN A 46 23.45 16.35 20.57
C GLN A 46 22.01 16.88 20.45
N ARG A 47 21.13 16.05 19.88
CA ARG A 47 19.71 15.97 20.26
C ARG A 47 19.25 14.50 20.35
N ALA A 48 18.73 14.18 21.54
CA ALA A 48 17.66 13.24 21.91
C ALA A 48 17.56 11.92 21.13
N ALA A 49 17.83 10.74 21.69
CA ALA A 49 17.09 10.07 22.76
C ALA A 49 15.56 10.00 22.51
N GLY A 50 15.11 8.90 21.91
CA GLY A 50 13.71 8.47 21.91
C GLY A 50 13.17 8.01 20.55
N ASN A 51 13.57 6.80 20.10
CA ASN A 51 12.72 5.87 19.32
C ASN A 51 13.43 4.54 18.96
N SER A 52 14.35 4.05 19.79
CA SER A 52 14.86 2.67 19.67
C SER A 52 13.90 1.69 20.35
N ALA A 53 12.78 1.39 19.70
CA ALA A 53 11.94 0.23 20.05
C ALA A 53 11.15 -0.38 18.88
N VAL A 54 11.19 0.18 17.66
CA VAL A 54 10.48 -0.36 16.49
C VAL A 54 11.40 -0.88 15.38
N SER A 55 12.71 -0.61 15.42
CA SER A 55 13.66 -1.04 14.37
C SER A 55 14.45 -2.33 14.69
N GLN A 56 14.03 -3.16 15.64
CA GLN A 56 14.72 -4.42 15.97
C GLN A 56 13.78 -5.64 16.05
N VAL A 57 12.86 -5.84 15.10
CA VAL A 57 12.32 -7.18 14.78
C VAL A 57 11.97 -7.27 13.28
N VAL A 58 12.94 -7.04 12.41
CA VAL A 58 12.91 -7.65 11.07
C VAL A 58 14.14 -8.54 11.00
N GLN A 59 14.11 -9.65 11.74
CA GLN A 59 14.99 -10.76 11.44
C GLN A 59 14.65 -11.18 10.02
N ARG A 60 15.55 -10.86 9.08
CA ARG A 60 15.58 -11.40 7.73
C ARG A 60 15.53 -12.92 7.87
N MET A 61 14.33 -13.48 7.74
CA MET A 61 14.20 -14.91 7.51
C MET A 61 14.84 -15.19 6.16
N ASP A 62 15.49 -16.34 6.10
CA ASP A 62 16.11 -16.96 4.93
C ASP A 62 15.06 -17.13 3.82
N THR A 63 14.76 -16.08 3.05
CA THR A 63 13.74 -16.08 1.98
C THR A 63 14.33 -16.57 0.66
N GLY A 64 14.93 -17.76 0.65
CA GLY A 64 15.22 -18.47 -0.60
C GLY A 64 13.95 -18.96 -1.34
N GLY A 65 12.74 -18.59 -0.87
CA GLY A 65 11.44 -18.97 -1.40
C GLY A 65 10.76 -17.83 -2.17
N ASN A 66 9.76 -18.16 -2.98
CA ASN A 66 9.03 -17.19 -3.78
C ASN A 66 8.17 -16.29 -2.88
N VAL A 67 8.27 -14.96 -2.98
CA VAL A 67 7.45 -14.01 -2.19
C VAL A 67 5.94 -14.26 -2.32
N GLN A 68 5.49 -14.85 -3.44
CA GLN A 68 4.09 -15.23 -3.64
C GLN A 68 3.62 -16.32 -2.67
N ASP A 69 4.53 -17.14 -2.15
CA ASP A 69 4.21 -18.19 -1.20
C ASP A 69 3.61 -17.60 0.09
N MET A 70 3.83 -16.31 0.39
CA MET A 70 3.19 -15.62 1.53
C MET A 70 1.65 -15.63 1.47
N LEU A 71 1.06 -15.84 0.29
CA LEU A 71 -0.39 -16.00 0.18
C LEU A 71 -0.81 -17.42 0.59
N THR A 72 0.08 -18.39 0.65
CA THR A 72 -0.24 -19.80 0.95
C THR A 72 -0.22 -20.09 2.45
N THR A 73 -0.98 -21.09 2.91
CA THR A 73 -0.93 -21.51 4.32
C THR A 73 0.41 -22.15 4.66
N GLU A 74 1.00 -22.87 3.70
CA GLU A 74 2.25 -23.61 3.80
C GLU A 74 3.43 -22.73 4.21
N HIS A 75 3.47 -21.49 3.71
CA HIS A 75 4.47 -20.50 4.11
C HIS A 75 4.41 -20.18 5.61
N TRP A 76 3.19 -19.99 6.15
CA TRP A 76 3.00 -19.58 7.54
C TRP A 76 3.09 -20.74 8.53
N ASP A 77 2.85 -21.96 8.09
CA ASP A 77 2.97 -23.18 8.90
C ASP A 77 4.44 -23.56 9.22
N GLY A 78 5.42 -22.80 8.71
CA GLY A 78 6.84 -22.93 9.09
C GLY A 78 7.47 -24.26 8.71
N GLY A 79 7.00 -24.88 7.61
CA GLY A 79 7.53 -26.15 7.11
C GLY A 79 7.20 -27.37 7.97
N SER A 80 6.37 -27.24 9.01
CA SER A 80 5.96 -28.39 9.79
C SER A 80 5.00 -29.24 8.96
N ARG A 81 5.51 -30.35 8.42
CA ARG A 81 4.74 -31.54 7.98
C ARG A 81 3.90 -32.16 9.12
N SER A 82 3.51 -31.40 10.15
CA SER A 82 2.60 -31.77 11.23
C SER A 82 1.14 -31.77 10.82
N GLY A 83 0.80 -31.71 9.53
CA GLY A 83 -0.58 -31.92 9.05
C GLY A 83 -1.21 -33.23 9.54
N LYS A 84 -0.41 -34.26 9.86
CA LYS A 84 -0.89 -35.50 10.50
C LYS A 84 -1.02 -35.43 12.02
N LEU A 85 -0.16 -34.69 12.72
CA LEU A 85 -0.21 -34.55 14.19
C LEU A 85 -1.23 -33.49 14.65
N ALA A 86 -1.38 -32.39 13.92
CA ALA A 86 -2.38 -31.35 14.21
C ALA A 86 -3.81 -31.84 13.97
N LYS A 87 -4.03 -32.72 12.99
CA LYS A 87 -5.33 -33.34 12.72
C LYS A 87 -5.70 -34.38 13.79
N ALA A 88 -4.72 -35.08 14.36
CA ALA A 88 -4.91 -35.97 15.52
C ALA A 88 -5.19 -35.18 16.81
N ALA A 89 -4.48 -34.06 17.05
CA ALA A 89 -4.73 -33.18 18.20
C ALA A 89 -6.09 -32.46 18.14
N LYS A 90 -6.53 -32.01 16.95
CA LYS A 90 -7.87 -31.42 16.75
C LYS A 90 -9.01 -32.42 16.99
N ASN A 91 -8.77 -33.73 16.83
CA ASN A 91 -9.75 -34.76 17.16
C ASN A 91 -9.74 -35.12 18.66
N ALA A 92 -8.60 -35.03 19.34
CA ALA A 92 -8.51 -35.24 20.80
C ALA A 92 -9.15 -34.09 21.62
N LEU A 93 -9.14 -32.85 21.11
CA LEU A 93 -9.77 -31.70 21.78
C LEU A 93 -11.31 -31.62 21.63
N LYS A 94 -11.94 -32.46 20.79
CA LYS A 94 -13.41 -32.45 20.61
C LYS A 94 -14.19 -33.07 21.78
N LEU A 95 -13.51 -33.63 22.79
CA LEU A 95 -14.14 -34.20 23.98
C LEU A 95 -14.21 -33.22 25.18
N GLY A 96 -13.69 -32.01 25.05
CA GLY A 96 -13.82 -30.95 26.06
C GLY A 96 -14.84 -29.89 25.66
N LYS A 97 -16.14 -30.15 25.83
CA LYS A 97 -17.16 -29.09 25.87
C LYS A 97 -16.94 -28.25 27.15
N GLY A 98 -15.96 -27.36 27.12
CA GLY A 98 -15.61 -26.47 28.22
C GLY A 98 -15.76 -25.01 27.81
N LYS A 99 -16.75 -24.33 28.40
CA LYS A 99 -16.94 -22.87 28.53
C LYS A 99 -16.64 -21.99 27.29
N LYS A 100 -17.72 -21.44 26.71
CA LYS A 100 -17.70 -20.19 25.93
C LYS A 100 -16.88 -19.14 26.68
N GLY A 101 -15.66 -18.90 26.20
CA GLY A 101 -14.79 -17.82 26.66
C GLY A 101 -15.50 -16.49 26.45
N LYS A 102 -15.52 -15.70 27.52
CA LYS A 102 -16.06 -14.34 27.62
C LYS A 102 -15.33 -13.45 26.58
N GLY A 103 -16.12 -12.71 25.80
CA GLY A 103 -15.77 -12.01 24.56
C GLY A 103 -14.33 -11.55 24.38
N SER A 104 -13.71 -11.97 23.27
CA SER A 104 -12.55 -11.25 22.72
C SER A 104 -12.98 -9.82 22.48
N SER A 105 -12.27 -8.85 23.06
CA SER A 105 -12.46 -7.44 22.74
C SER A 105 -12.35 -7.28 21.22
N LYS A 106 -13.45 -6.88 20.56
CA LYS A 106 -13.43 -6.58 19.12
C LYS A 106 -12.38 -5.50 18.90
N SER A 107 -11.47 -5.73 17.95
CA SER A 107 -10.47 -4.73 17.58
C SER A 107 -11.17 -3.47 17.08
N LYS A 108 -10.62 -2.31 17.44
CA LYS A 108 -11.19 -1.01 17.08
C LYS A 108 -10.87 -0.72 15.61
N ALA A 109 -11.89 -0.35 14.84
CA ALA A 109 -11.73 0.20 13.50
C ALA A 109 -11.01 1.56 13.54
N ARG A 110 -10.16 1.85 12.56
CA ARG A 110 -9.50 3.15 12.42
C ARG A 110 -10.27 4.04 11.44
N SER A 111 -10.41 5.31 11.78
CA SER A 111 -10.98 6.32 10.88
C SER A 111 -9.96 6.69 9.80
N LEU A 112 -10.40 7.44 8.79
CA LEU A 112 -9.50 7.99 7.77
C LEU A 112 -8.46 8.94 8.41
N ASP A 113 -8.89 9.81 9.33
CA ASP A 113 -8.00 10.69 10.08
C ASP A 113 -6.93 9.90 10.85
N GLU A 114 -7.31 8.83 11.53
CA GLU A 114 -6.37 7.99 12.29
C GLU A 114 -5.34 7.33 11.37
N VAL A 115 -5.78 6.78 10.23
CA VAL A 115 -4.87 6.16 9.24
C VAL A 115 -3.90 7.19 8.66
N LEU A 116 -4.40 8.35 8.22
CA LEU A 116 -3.57 9.40 7.63
C LEU A 116 -2.60 10.01 8.65
N SER A 117 -3.05 10.33 9.87
CA SER A 117 -2.22 11.03 10.86
C SER A 117 -1.22 10.13 11.59
N SER A 118 -1.55 8.85 11.80
CA SER A 118 -0.76 7.98 12.69
C SER A 118 -0.17 6.74 12.03
N VAL A 119 -0.78 6.23 10.96
CA VAL A 119 -0.36 4.96 10.34
C VAL A 119 0.51 5.20 9.11
N ILE A 120 0.08 6.09 8.21
CA ILE A 120 0.78 6.35 6.94
C ILE A 120 2.19 6.92 7.12
N PRO A 121 2.44 7.91 7.99
CA PRO A 121 3.78 8.48 8.12
C PRO A 121 4.84 7.43 8.47
N GLY A 122 4.58 6.58 9.47
CA GLY A 122 5.50 5.50 9.83
C GLY A 122 5.59 4.38 8.79
N LEU A 123 4.50 4.15 8.02
CA LEU A 123 4.53 3.23 6.89
C LEU A 123 5.43 3.74 5.76
N LEU A 124 5.34 5.03 5.40
CA LEU A 124 6.17 5.63 4.36
C LEU A 124 7.66 5.58 4.73
N GLU A 125 8.00 5.88 5.99
CA GLU A 125 9.36 5.74 6.51
C GLU A 125 9.86 4.28 6.37
N SER A 126 9.06 3.32 6.83
CA SER A 126 9.41 1.89 6.74
C SER A 126 9.55 1.41 5.29
N LEU A 127 8.74 1.92 4.36
CA LEU A 127 8.80 1.58 2.94
C LEU A 127 9.99 2.22 2.23
N ALA A 128 10.45 3.40 2.66
CA ALA A 128 11.63 4.04 2.10
C ALA A 128 12.91 3.22 2.37
N ASP A 129 12.97 2.55 3.52
CA ASP A 129 14.06 1.66 3.90
C ASP A 129 13.87 0.20 3.43
N SER A 130 12.69 -0.12 2.90
CA SER A 130 12.36 -1.46 2.42
C SER A 130 13.03 -1.75 1.07
N SER A 131 13.54 -2.96 0.92
CA SER A 131 14.12 -3.47 -0.33
C SER A 131 13.84 -4.97 -0.43
N GLY A 132 13.98 -5.54 -1.63
CA GLY A 132 13.77 -6.96 -1.89
C GLY A 132 12.63 -7.21 -2.87
N ASP A 133 12.09 -8.42 -2.83
CA ASP A 133 11.11 -8.87 -3.80
C ASP A 133 9.77 -8.13 -3.68
N GLN A 134 9.06 -8.07 -4.80
CA GLN A 134 7.75 -7.44 -4.90
C GLN A 134 6.66 -8.50 -4.90
N LEU A 135 5.78 -8.43 -3.91
CA LEU A 135 4.54 -9.21 -3.96
C LEU A 135 3.63 -8.63 -5.03
N VAL A 136 3.03 -9.51 -5.81
CA VAL A 136 2.06 -9.17 -6.86
C VAL A 136 0.74 -9.82 -6.53
N LEU A 137 -0.32 -9.03 -6.45
CA LEU A 137 -1.68 -9.50 -6.20
C LEU A 137 -2.47 -9.43 -7.50
N PHE A 138 -3.43 -10.33 -7.68
CA PHE A 138 -4.29 -10.36 -8.84
C PHE A 138 -5.75 -10.35 -8.43
N ARG A 139 -6.59 -9.76 -9.28
CA ARG A 139 -8.03 -9.80 -9.07
C ARG A 139 -8.78 -9.73 -10.38
N THR A 140 -9.78 -10.58 -10.51
CA THR A 140 -10.84 -10.44 -11.51
C THR A 140 -11.95 -9.54 -10.99
N MET A 141 -12.41 -8.62 -11.83
CA MET A 141 -13.47 -7.67 -11.51
C MET A 141 -14.29 -7.30 -12.75
N PRO A 142 -15.45 -6.65 -12.59
CA PRO A 142 -16.16 -6.02 -13.71
C PRO A 142 -15.26 -5.03 -14.44
N ARG A 143 -15.40 -4.93 -15.76
CA ARG A 143 -14.59 -4.01 -16.59
C ARG A 143 -14.65 -2.57 -16.10
N GLU A 144 -15.83 -2.11 -15.70
CA GLU A 144 -16.04 -0.75 -15.19
C GLU A 144 -15.18 -0.45 -13.95
N GLU A 145 -15.07 -1.40 -13.03
CA GLU A 145 -14.23 -1.24 -11.84
C GLU A 145 -12.74 -1.22 -12.20
N ALA A 146 -12.33 -2.03 -13.17
CA ALA A 146 -10.96 -2.02 -13.64
C ALA A 146 -10.60 -0.67 -14.29
N ASP A 147 -11.49 -0.12 -15.11
CA ASP A 147 -11.32 1.19 -15.73
C ASP A 147 -11.24 2.31 -14.67
N GLU A 148 -12.06 2.26 -13.62
CA GLU A 148 -11.97 3.18 -12.46
C GLU A 148 -10.59 3.13 -11.79
N ILE A 149 -10.02 1.94 -11.59
CA ILE A 149 -8.70 1.76 -10.95
C ILE A 149 -7.58 2.26 -11.86
N LEU A 150 -7.63 1.98 -13.16
CA LEU A 150 -6.63 2.44 -14.13
C LEU A 150 -6.67 3.96 -14.34
N ALA A 151 -7.88 4.54 -14.34
CA ALA A 151 -8.06 6.00 -14.34
C ALA A 151 -7.52 6.64 -13.06
N TRP A 152 -7.73 6.02 -11.90
CA TRP A 152 -7.11 6.46 -10.64
C TRP A 152 -5.58 6.41 -10.71
N GLN A 153 -4.99 5.33 -11.24
CA GLN A 153 -3.54 5.18 -11.34
C GLN A 153 -2.89 6.28 -12.16
N THR A 154 -3.50 6.61 -13.31
CA THR A 154 -2.97 7.61 -14.23
C THR A 154 -3.29 9.04 -13.81
N GLY A 155 -4.44 9.26 -13.14
CA GLY A 155 -4.93 10.60 -12.80
C GLY A 155 -4.65 11.07 -11.37
N LYS A 156 -4.80 10.18 -10.38
CA LYS A 156 -4.81 10.56 -8.95
C LYS A 156 -3.71 9.95 -8.12
N LYS A 157 -3.14 8.81 -8.51
CA LYS A 157 -2.16 8.08 -7.69
C LYS A 157 -0.98 8.95 -7.29
N LYS A 158 -0.31 9.59 -8.26
CA LYS A 158 0.86 10.42 -7.97
C LYS A 158 0.51 11.56 -7.01
N ALA A 159 -0.55 12.32 -7.29
CA ALA A 159 -0.98 13.41 -6.42
C ALA A 159 -1.34 12.93 -5.02
N SER A 160 -1.96 11.75 -4.91
CA SER A 160 -2.30 11.15 -3.61
C SER A 160 -1.05 10.68 -2.86
N ASP A 161 -0.09 10.09 -3.55
CA ASP A 161 1.20 9.68 -2.98
C ASP A 161 1.97 10.91 -2.47
N ASP A 162 2.13 11.95 -3.29
CA ASP A 162 2.77 13.21 -2.90
C ASP A 162 2.05 13.86 -1.70
N TRP A 163 0.72 13.88 -1.70
CA TRP A 163 -0.08 14.44 -0.61
C TRP A 163 0.13 13.68 0.71
N MET A 164 0.27 12.35 0.64
CA MET A 164 0.55 11.49 1.80
C MET A 164 1.95 11.71 2.39
N GLU A 165 2.88 12.31 1.64
CA GLU A 165 4.19 12.73 2.17
C GLU A 165 4.11 14.07 2.92
N SER A 166 3.06 14.87 2.69
CA SER A 166 2.87 16.20 3.28
C SER A 166 1.54 16.33 4.04
N ILE A 167 1.15 15.30 4.78
CA ILE A 167 -0.15 15.24 5.48
C ILE A 167 -0.26 16.40 6.48
N PRO A 168 -1.37 17.18 6.46
CA PRO A 168 -1.57 18.26 7.41
C PRO A 168 -1.77 17.72 8.84
N GLU A 169 -1.26 18.45 9.83
CA GLU A 169 -1.34 18.04 11.25
C GLU A 169 -2.78 17.94 11.78
N THR A 170 -3.70 18.75 11.22
CA THR A 170 -5.09 18.85 11.70
C THR A 170 -6.08 18.53 10.60
N GLY A 171 -7.03 17.63 10.89
CA GLY A 171 -8.12 17.25 9.99
C GLY A 171 -7.69 16.63 8.65
N PRO A 172 -6.68 15.75 8.60
CA PRO A 172 -6.17 15.22 7.34
C PRO A 172 -7.22 14.45 6.53
N GLY A 173 -8.16 13.75 7.17
CA GLY A 173 -9.25 13.06 6.49
C GLY A 173 -10.23 14.01 5.81
N LEU A 174 -10.54 15.14 6.43
CA LEU A 174 -11.37 16.17 5.80
C LEU A 174 -10.64 16.82 4.62
N ALA A 175 -9.35 17.14 4.81
CA ALA A 175 -8.51 17.71 3.75
C ALA A 175 -8.41 16.75 2.55
N PHE A 176 -8.14 15.47 2.79
CA PHE A 176 -8.09 14.43 1.74
C PHE A 176 -9.43 14.30 1.00
N ASN A 177 -10.56 14.36 1.71
CA ASN A 177 -11.88 14.25 1.09
C ASN A 177 -12.27 15.46 0.24
N ASN A 178 -11.78 16.65 0.59
CA ASN A 178 -12.14 17.89 -0.11
C ASN A 178 -11.18 18.22 -1.26
N ASP A 179 -10.04 17.54 -1.36
CA ASP A 179 -9.10 17.72 -2.45
C ASP A 179 -9.49 16.84 -3.65
N ALA A 180 -9.92 17.50 -4.73
CA ALA A 180 -10.37 16.81 -5.95
C ALA A 180 -9.22 16.11 -6.70
N THR A 181 -7.97 16.50 -6.45
CA THR A 181 -6.78 16.00 -7.15
C THR A 181 -6.28 14.67 -6.58
N VAL A 182 -6.58 14.40 -5.31
CA VAL A 182 -6.24 13.14 -4.64
C VAL A 182 -7.45 12.20 -4.56
N GLY A 183 -7.21 10.96 -4.16
CA GLY A 183 -8.27 9.99 -3.94
C GLY A 183 -7.76 8.61 -3.57
N GLU A 184 -8.65 7.83 -2.99
CA GLU A 184 -8.44 6.43 -2.65
C GLU A 184 -8.45 5.55 -3.91
N ILE A 185 -7.64 4.49 -3.92
CA ILE A 185 -7.75 3.43 -4.93
C ILE A 185 -9.14 2.76 -4.85
N PRO A 186 -9.93 2.71 -5.92
CA PRO A 186 -11.34 2.28 -5.86
C PRO A 186 -11.52 0.75 -5.88
N VAL A 187 -10.73 0.01 -5.10
CA VAL A 187 -10.84 -1.47 -5.00
C VAL A 187 -12.00 -1.89 -4.10
N LYS A 188 -12.86 -2.81 -4.57
CA LYS A 188 -14.07 -3.23 -3.82
C LYS A 188 -14.04 -4.69 -3.35
N GLY A 189 -13.13 -5.51 -3.89
CA GLY A 189 -13.13 -6.97 -3.68
C GLY A 189 -11.79 -7.55 -3.22
N HIS A 190 -11.78 -8.88 -3.10
CA HIS A 190 -10.62 -9.65 -2.66
C HIS A 190 -9.58 -9.78 -3.77
N MET A 191 -8.31 -9.63 -3.42
CA MET A 191 -7.15 -9.78 -4.30
C MET A 191 -6.32 -10.96 -3.80
N GLY A 192 -5.97 -11.87 -4.69
CA GLY A 192 -5.25 -13.11 -4.35
C GLY A 192 -4.08 -13.35 -5.29
N ASP A 193 -3.78 -14.62 -5.52
CA ASP A 193 -2.81 -15.01 -6.54
C ASP A 193 -3.41 -14.97 -7.96
N GLU A 194 -2.56 -15.16 -8.96
CA GLU A 194 -3.00 -15.18 -10.37
C GLU A 194 -3.97 -16.33 -10.64
N GLY A 195 -3.73 -17.52 -10.09
CA GLY A 195 -4.56 -18.70 -10.33
C GLY A 195 -6.01 -18.50 -9.90
N GLN A 196 -6.21 -17.90 -8.73
CA GLN A 196 -7.52 -17.53 -8.22
C GLN A 196 -8.20 -16.52 -9.13
N ALA A 197 -7.48 -15.46 -9.53
CA ALA A 197 -8.03 -14.46 -10.44
C ALA A 197 -8.44 -15.10 -11.79
N ARG A 198 -7.55 -15.83 -12.47
CA ARG A 198 -7.86 -16.50 -13.74
C ARG A 198 -9.05 -17.44 -13.65
N HIS A 199 -9.15 -18.21 -12.57
CA HIS A 199 -10.32 -19.06 -12.33
C HIS A 199 -11.63 -18.27 -12.28
N TYR A 200 -11.66 -17.07 -11.70
CA TYR A 200 -12.86 -16.21 -11.72
C TYR A 200 -13.08 -15.52 -13.06
N TYR A 201 -12.02 -15.23 -13.81
CA TYR A 201 -12.09 -14.67 -15.15
C TYR A 201 -12.75 -15.66 -16.12
N ASP A 202 -12.25 -16.90 -16.16
CA ASP A 202 -12.67 -17.96 -17.07
C ASP A 202 -14.04 -18.58 -16.70
N LYS A 203 -14.59 -18.24 -15.54
CA LYS A 203 -15.95 -18.64 -15.16
C LYS A 203 -17.01 -17.85 -15.94
N GLY A 204 -17.67 -18.49 -16.88
CA GLY A 204 -18.85 -17.95 -17.55
C GLY A 204 -18.89 -18.26 -19.04
N THR A 205 -19.72 -17.54 -19.77
CA THR A 205 -19.69 -17.48 -21.23
C THR A 205 -18.60 -16.52 -21.70
N ASP A 206 -18.29 -16.51 -23.00
CA ASP A 206 -17.34 -15.56 -23.57
C ASP A 206 -17.79 -14.10 -23.36
N GLU A 207 -19.09 -13.81 -23.47
CA GLU A 207 -19.63 -12.47 -23.22
C GLU A 207 -19.45 -12.06 -21.75
N ALA A 208 -19.61 -13.02 -20.82
CA ALA A 208 -19.37 -12.77 -19.41
C ALA A 208 -17.88 -12.56 -19.09
N ARG A 209 -16.98 -13.09 -19.91
CA ARG A 209 -15.53 -12.90 -19.81
C ARG A 209 -15.12 -11.53 -20.37
N GLU A 210 -15.70 -11.11 -21.49
CA GLU A 210 -15.49 -9.77 -22.08
C GLU A 210 -15.95 -8.63 -21.15
N ALA A 211 -16.98 -8.89 -20.33
CA ALA A 211 -17.46 -7.94 -19.32
C ALA A 211 -16.56 -7.85 -18.06
N LYS A 212 -15.46 -8.61 -18.00
CA LYS A 212 -14.52 -8.64 -16.87
C LYS A 212 -13.14 -8.19 -17.30
N ALA A 213 -12.34 -7.85 -16.30
CA ALA A 213 -10.91 -7.68 -16.45
C ALA A 213 -10.15 -8.39 -15.33
N VAL A 214 -8.89 -8.70 -15.56
CA VAL A 214 -7.93 -9.14 -14.54
C VAL A 214 -6.90 -8.04 -14.35
N LEU A 215 -6.85 -7.46 -13.16
CA LEU A 215 -5.81 -6.50 -12.80
C LEU A 215 -4.73 -7.16 -11.95
N LYS A 216 -3.49 -6.80 -12.25
CA LYS A 216 -2.27 -7.14 -11.52
C LYS A 216 -1.83 -5.94 -10.70
N PHE A 217 -1.77 -6.05 -9.38
CA PHE A 217 -1.31 -5.04 -8.44
C PHE A 217 0.09 -5.39 -7.96
N VAL A 218 1.09 -4.64 -8.39
CA VAL A 218 2.49 -4.79 -7.97
C VAL A 218 2.70 -3.93 -6.73
N LEU A 219 3.13 -4.54 -5.62
CA LEU A 219 3.47 -3.81 -4.42
C LEU A 219 4.90 -3.25 -4.48
N LYS A 220 5.19 -2.23 -3.69
CA LYS A 220 6.53 -1.67 -3.54
C LYS A 220 7.52 -2.74 -3.05
N PRO A 221 8.81 -2.66 -3.40
CA PRO A 221 9.83 -3.60 -2.91
C PRO A 221 9.79 -3.78 -1.38
N GLY A 222 9.82 -5.02 -0.90
CA GLY A 222 9.78 -5.32 0.54
C GLY A 222 8.45 -5.03 1.25
N ALA A 223 7.45 -4.44 0.58
CA ALA A 223 6.16 -4.09 1.16
C ALA A 223 5.43 -5.27 1.81
N HIS A 224 5.68 -6.49 1.35
CA HIS A 224 5.08 -7.71 1.86
C HIS A 224 5.43 -7.95 3.34
N ASP A 225 6.63 -7.61 3.79
CA ASP A 225 7.03 -7.78 5.19
C ASP A 225 6.19 -6.94 6.14
N LEU A 226 5.84 -5.73 5.69
CA LEU A 226 4.98 -4.80 6.42
C LEU A 226 3.51 -5.21 6.29
N LEU A 227 3.05 -5.50 5.07
CA LEU A 227 1.65 -5.83 4.76
C LEU A 227 1.09 -6.91 5.68
N PHE A 228 1.86 -7.97 5.94
CA PHE A 228 1.46 -9.09 6.79
C PHE A 228 1.67 -8.88 8.31
N SER A 229 1.95 -7.65 8.74
CA SER A 229 2.11 -7.34 10.17
C SER A 229 0.78 -7.00 10.87
N PRO A 230 0.65 -7.26 12.18
CA PRO A 230 -0.51 -6.87 12.98
C PRO A 230 -0.84 -5.36 12.94
N GLN A 231 0.13 -4.52 12.57
CA GLN A 231 -0.05 -3.08 12.46
C GLN A 231 -0.96 -2.69 11.29
N TYR A 232 -0.88 -3.40 10.17
CA TYR A 232 -1.61 -3.05 8.94
C TYR A 232 -2.66 -4.09 8.56
N MET A 233 -2.62 -5.28 9.16
CA MET A 233 -3.45 -6.42 8.80
C MET A 233 -4.52 -6.72 9.85
N ALA A 234 -5.71 -7.10 9.40
CA ALA A 234 -6.74 -7.72 10.22
C ALA A 234 -7.10 -9.11 9.69
N LEU A 235 -7.21 -10.07 10.60
CA LEU A 235 -7.56 -11.45 10.25
C LEU A 235 -9.04 -11.71 10.49
N ALA A 236 -9.70 -12.38 9.56
CA ALA A 236 -11.07 -12.86 9.78
C ALA A 236 -11.14 -13.76 11.03
N SER A 237 -12.16 -13.58 11.88
CA SER A 237 -12.29 -14.34 13.14
C SER A 237 -12.31 -15.87 12.96
N GLN A 238 -12.66 -16.35 11.77
CA GLN A 238 -12.65 -17.75 11.37
C GLN A 238 -12.09 -17.88 9.96
N GLY A 239 -11.50 -19.03 9.65
CA GLY A 239 -10.93 -19.34 8.33
C GLY A 239 -9.87 -20.43 8.44
N GLU A 240 -9.75 -21.26 7.41
CA GLU A 240 -8.70 -22.28 7.35
C GLU A 240 -7.33 -21.62 7.16
N GLY A 241 -6.29 -22.10 7.83
CA GLY A 241 -4.94 -21.54 7.70
C GLY A 241 -4.67 -20.20 8.40
N LEU A 242 -5.68 -19.40 8.78
CA LEU A 242 -5.44 -18.10 9.46
C LEU A 242 -4.75 -18.25 10.82
N ASP A 243 -4.90 -19.40 11.48
CA ASP A 243 -4.19 -19.71 12.72
C ASP A 243 -2.67 -19.86 12.49
N ALA A 244 -2.23 -20.22 11.29
CA ALA A 244 -0.83 -20.29 10.93
C ALA A 244 -0.20 -18.89 10.96
N ILE A 245 -0.89 -17.89 10.41
CA ILE A 245 -0.47 -16.48 10.46
C ILE A 245 -0.45 -16.00 11.92
N ARG A 246 -1.54 -16.22 12.67
CA ARG A 246 -1.66 -15.77 14.07
C ARG A 246 -0.56 -16.29 14.97
N ASN A 247 -0.20 -17.56 14.82
CA ASN A 247 0.72 -18.26 15.71
C ASN A 247 2.13 -18.34 15.11
N ASN A 248 2.39 -17.64 14.01
CA ASN A 248 3.72 -17.63 13.41
C ASN A 248 4.72 -16.99 14.40
N LYS A 249 5.89 -17.61 14.55
CA LYS A 249 6.94 -17.14 15.47
C LYS A 249 7.39 -15.70 15.18
N LYS A 250 7.28 -15.23 13.93
CA LYS A 250 7.56 -13.83 13.55
C LYS A 250 6.74 -12.83 14.36
N PHE A 251 5.55 -13.22 14.81
CA PHE A 251 4.61 -12.36 15.53
C PHE A 251 4.46 -12.77 16.99
N GLU A 252 5.42 -13.50 17.56
CA GLU A 252 5.37 -13.87 18.97
C GLU A 252 5.21 -12.63 19.87
N GLY A 253 4.21 -12.68 20.75
CA GLY A 253 3.85 -11.55 21.63
C GLY A 253 2.98 -10.46 20.98
N GLN A 254 2.69 -10.54 19.69
CA GLN A 254 1.80 -9.60 18.99
C GLN A 254 0.42 -10.21 18.76
N GLN A 255 -0.60 -9.37 18.71
CA GLN A 255 -1.98 -9.80 18.45
C GLN A 255 -2.51 -9.13 17.19
N PHE A 256 -2.95 -9.95 16.23
CA PHE A 256 -3.63 -9.45 15.05
C PHE A 256 -5.02 -8.89 15.41
N PRO A 257 -5.35 -7.71 14.88
CA PRO A 257 -6.72 -7.22 14.84
C PRO A 257 -7.66 -8.28 14.27
N THR A 258 -8.80 -8.48 14.93
CA THR A 258 -9.83 -9.42 14.47
C THR A 258 -10.88 -8.66 13.68
N ALA A 259 -11.03 -9.02 12.41
CA ALA A 259 -12.06 -8.45 11.54
C ALA A 259 -13.45 -9.01 11.81
N ALA A 260 -14.45 -8.19 11.52
CA ALA A 260 -15.85 -8.58 11.60
C ALA A 260 -16.24 -9.51 10.43
N ASP A 261 -17.33 -10.25 10.62
CA ASP A 261 -18.13 -10.91 9.57
C ASP A 261 -17.40 -11.92 8.68
N GLY A 262 -16.24 -12.44 9.08
CA GLY A 262 -15.56 -13.53 8.39
C GLY A 262 -14.95 -13.16 7.02
N GLU A 263 -15.07 -11.90 6.58
CA GLU A 263 -14.50 -11.40 5.32
C GLU A 263 -13.15 -10.71 5.51
N GLY A 264 -12.63 -10.62 6.72
CA GLY A 264 -11.42 -9.83 6.98
C GLY A 264 -11.67 -8.31 7.01
N ASN A 265 -12.92 -7.85 6.90
CA ASN A 265 -13.24 -6.43 6.88
C ASN A 265 -13.13 -5.77 8.28
N LEU A 266 -12.08 -4.97 8.47
CA LEU A 266 -11.95 -4.03 9.59
C LEU A 266 -11.44 -2.69 9.05
N PRO A 267 -12.20 -1.58 9.16
CA PRO A 267 -11.77 -0.31 8.58
C PRO A 267 -10.41 0.15 9.10
N GLY A 268 -9.56 0.58 8.17
CA GLY A 268 -8.19 1.02 8.45
C GLY A 268 -7.16 -0.10 8.63
N TYR A 269 -7.53 -1.30 8.19
CA TYR A 269 -6.66 -2.47 8.07
C TYR A 269 -6.89 -3.16 6.72
N ILE A 270 -5.90 -3.93 6.28
CA ILE A 270 -5.99 -4.86 5.16
C ILE A 270 -6.54 -6.18 5.71
N GLY A 271 -7.70 -6.58 5.21
CA GLY A 271 -8.33 -7.83 5.59
C GLY A 271 -7.65 -9.03 4.96
N VAL A 272 -7.53 -10.12 5.71
CA VAL A 272 -7.16 -11.44 5.16
C VAL A 272 -8.26 -12.43 5.36
N LYS A 273 -8.56 -13.16 4.30
CA LYS A 273 -9.54 -14.24 4.29
C LYS A 273 -8.91 -15.50 3.72
N SER A 274 -9.21 -16.63 4.34
CA SER A 274 -8.92 -17.94 3.76
C SER A 274 -9.91 -18.26 2.64
N GLU A 275 -9.42 -18.70 1.49
CA GLU A 275 -10.27 -19.11 0.39
C GLU A 275 -10.45 -20.63 0.37
N LYS A 276 -11.63 -21.08 -0.05
CA LYS A 276 -11.96 -22.52 -0.12
C LYS A 276 -11.16 -23.27 -1.20
N HIS A 277 -10.66 -22.54 -2.20
CA HIS A 277 -10.11 -23.09 -3.44
C HIS A 277 -8.77 -22.44 -3.83
N GLY A 278 -8.00 -21.98 -2.87
CA GLY A 278 -6.72 -21.31 -3.13
C GLY A 278 -6.14 -20.66 -1.87
N PRO A 279 -5.03 -19.93 -2.00
CA PRO A 279 -4.38 -19.24 -0.90
C PRO A 279 -5.27 -18.18 -0.22
N PHE A 280 -4.69 -17.47 0.74
CA PHE A 280 -5.28 -16.27 1.31
C PHE A 280 -5.56 -15.21 0.25
N SER A 281 -6.67 -14.52 0.44
CA SER A 281 -7.01 -13.31 -0.30
C SER A 281 -7.00 -12.09 0.62
N LEU A 282 -6.61 -10.95 0.06
CA LEU A 282 -6.49 -9.67 0.73
C LEU A 282 -7.66 -8.76 0.37
N LEU A 283 -8.16 -7.96 1.31
CA LEU A 283 -9.31 -7.09 1.12
C LEU A 283 -9.06 -5.69 1.66
N ALA A 284 -9.37 -4.66 0.86
CA ALA A 284 -9.38 -3.27 1.28
C ALA A 284 -10.73 -2.63 0.93
N LYS A 285 -11.74 -2.84 1.79
CA LYS A 285 -13.15 -2.52 1.46
C LYS A 285 -13.58 -1.10 1.83
N SER A 286 -13.03 -0.57 2.92
CA SER A 286 -13.36 0.78 3.41
C SER A 286 -12.38 1.82 2.89
N LYS A 287 -12.80 3.07 2.78
CA LYS A 287 -11.93 4.19 2.39
C LYS A 287 -10.61 4.25 3.19
N PRO A 288 -10.59 4.15 4.54
CA PRO A 288 -9.33 4.10 5.28
C PRO A 288 -8.45 2.90 4.90
N SER A 289 -9.04 1.73 4.63
CA SER A 289 -8.30 0.54 4.18
C SER A 289 -7.78 0.69 2.75
N GLN A 290 -8.54 1.33 1.85
CA GLN A 290 -8.14 1.60 0.47
C GLN A 290 -6.96 2.58 0.44
N VAL A 291 -7.04 3.66 1.22
CA VAL A 291 -5.94 4.62 1.39
C VAL A 291 -4.70 3.93 1.99
N LEU A 292 -4.86 3.07 3.00
CA LEU A 292 -3.74 2.26 3.51
C LEU A 292 -3.16 1.33 2.43
N PHE A 293 -4.02 0.63 1.69
CA PHE A 293 -3.59 -0.33 0.67
C PHE A 293 -2.81 0.34 -0.44
N GLN A 294 -3.29 1.49 -0.93
CA GLN A 294 -2.66 2.21 -2.04
C GLN A 294 -1.22 2.63 -1.71
N THR A 295 -0.91 2.91 -0.43
CA THR A 295 0.45 3.26 0.01
C THR A 295 1.44 2.12 -0.26
N PHE A 296 1.00 0.87 -0.25
CA PHE A 296 1.81 -0.30 -0.63
C PHE A 296 1.91 -0.51 -2.13
N VAL A 297 1.00 0.03 -2.95
CA VAL A 297 0.92 -0.24 -4.38
C VAL A 297 1.94 0.62 -5.14
N ALA A 298 2.82 -0.04 -5.89
CA ALA A 298 3.71 0.61 -6.85
C ALA A 298 2.98 0.86 -8.17
N GLU A 299 2.33 -0.18 -8.70
CA GLU A 299 1.75 -0.18 -10.04
C GLU A 299 0.54 -1.13 -10.12
N VAL A 300 -0.42 -0.80 -10.97
CA VAL A 300 -1.52 -1.68 -11.41
C VAL A 300 -1.49 -1.80 -12.93
N VAL A 301 -1.71 -3.02 -13.44
CA VAL A 301 -1.66 -3.34 -14.87
C VAL A 301 -2.86 -4.21 -15.25
N ASP A 302 -3.52 -3.91 -16.37
CA ASP A 302 -4.51 -4.82 -16.98
C ASP A 302 -3.77 -5.97 -17.67
N VAL A 303 -4.09 -7.19 -17.26
CA VAL A 303 -3.51 -8.43 -17.76
C VAL A 303 -4.58 -9.38 -18.30
N SER A 304 -5.72 -8.87 -18.78
CA SER A 304 -6.88 -9.65 -19.25
C SER A 304 -6.65 -10.50 -20.51
N THR A 305 -5.40 -10.73 -20.91
CA THR A 305 -5.00 -11.55 -22.07
C THR A 305 -5.05 -13.04 -21.79
#